data_AF-F6S543-F1
#
_entry.id   AF-F6S543-F1
#
_cell.length_a   1.000
_cell.length_b   1.000
_cell.length_c   1.000
_cell.angle_alpha   90.00
_cell.angle_beta   90.00
_cell.angle_gamma   90.00
#
_symmetry.space_group_name_H-M   'P 1'
#
loop_
_entity.id
_entity.type
_entity.pdbx_description
1 polymer ?
#
loop_
_entity_poly.entity_id
_entity_poly.type
_entity_poly.pdbx_seq_one_letter_code
_entity_poly.pdbx_strand_id
1 'polypeptide(L)'
;MGNQSDFFAQDLEVFTNLEVLEIIGEGPLNLHRATSSLSIGSITVSGKQLQNVTEVTNVFPDVTKLLLSEDSITSLGETDVTDMTSLESLIVERSSLSKVELTWLNRSTNLRRLELRDVKLTEISTDFKKAKYLEFLDLSNNHITIIHNFAFTKAA
;
A
#
# COMPACT_ATOMS: atom_id res chain seq x y z
N MET A 1 -24.01 11.69 11.27
CA MET A 1 -23.76 10.91 10.03
C MET A 1 -22.85 11.78 9.19
N GLY A 2 -21.55 11.48 9.16
CA GLY A 2 -20.60 12.26 8.37
C GLY A 2 -20.86 12.04 6.88
N ASN A 3 -20.66 13.08 6.06
CA ASN A 3 -20.68 12.96 4.61
C ASN A 3 -19.55 12.01 4.17
N GLN A 4 -19.89 10.77 3.88
CA GLN A 4 -19.03 9.86 3.13
C GLN A 4 -19.15 10.18 1.64
N SER A 5 -18.02 10.30 0.95
CA SER A 5 -18.01 10.46 -0.51
C SER A 5 -17.82 9.10 -1.16
N ASP A 6 -18.60 8.80 -2.18
CA ASP A 6 -18.41 7.61 -3.00
C ASP A 6 -17.62 7.97 -4.26
N PHE A 7 -16.72 7.07 -4.68
CA PHE A 7 -16.01 7.15 -5.94
C PHE A 7 -16.13 5.82 -6.69
N PHE A 8 -16.69 5.88 -7.90
CA PHE A 8 -16.88 4.71 -8.75
C PHE A 8 -15.79 4.67 -9.81
N ALA A 9 -14.90 3.68 -9.75
CA ALA A 9 -13.81 3.57 -10.72
C ALA A 9 -14.31 3.39 -12.16
N GLN A 10 -15.55 2.94 -12.36
CA GLN A 10 -16.24 2.88 -13.65
C GLN A 10 -16.26 4.25 -14.36
N ASP A 11 -16.31 5.36 -13.61
CA ASP A 11 -16.31 6.72 -14.16
C ASP A 11 -14.97 7.08 -14.83
N LEU A 12 -13.90 6.32 -14.55
CA LEU A 12 -12.59 6.51 -15.18
C LEU A 12 -12.48 5.88 -16.57
N GLU A 13 -13.42 5.02 -16.98
CA GLU A 13 -13.33 4.31 -18.27
C GLU A 13 -13.35 5.23 -19.49
N VAL A 14 -13.81 6.47 -19.32
CA VAL A 14 -13.76 7.51 -20.36
C VAL A 14 -12.33 7.97 -20.65
N PHE A 15 -11.40 7.80 -19.71
CA PHE A 15 -10.01 8.25 -19.85
C PHE A 15 -9.12 7.12 -20.39
N THR A 16 -9.08 7.00 -21.71
CA THR A 16 -8.38 5.90 -22.41
C THR A 16 -6.85 5.92 -22.31
N ASN A 17 -6.25 7.00 -21.78
CA ASN A 17 -4.80 7.14 -21.62
C ASN A 17 -4.41 7.51 -20.17
N LEU A 18 -5.29 7.28 -19.19
CA LEU A 18 -5.03 7.66 -17.80
C LEU A 18 -3.89 6.82 -17.19
N GLU A 19 -2.74 7.44 -16.98
CA GLU A 19 -1.59 6.76 -16.37
C GLU A 19 -1.51 7.00 -14.86
N VAL A 20 -1.94 8.18 -14.40
CA VAL A 20 -1.80 8.64 -13.01
C VAL A 20 -3.15 9.10 -12.48
N LEU A 21 -3.53 8.59 -11.32
CA LEU A 21 -4.71 9.01 -10.57
C LEU A 21 -4.32 9.47 -9.17
N GLU A 22 -4.70 10.70 -8.82
CA GLU A 22 -4.47 11.25 -7.48
C GLU A 22 -5.80 11.64 -6.84
N ILE A 23 -6.11 11.06 -5.68
CA ILE A 23 -7.32 11.32 -4.92
C ILE A 23 -6.92 11.86 -3.55
N ILE A 24 -6.85 13.19 -3.44
CA ILE A 24 -6.31 13.89 -2.27
C ILE A 24 -7.39 14.74 -1.60
N GLY A 25 -7.29 14.92 -0.30
CA GLY A 25 -8.03 15.91 0.49
C GLY A 25 -8.82 15.26 1.62
N GLU A 26 -9.55 16.07 2.36
CA GLU A 26 -10.15 15.65 3.63
C GLU A 26 -11.43 14.80 3.49
N GLY A 27 -11.63 13.91 4.47
CA GLY A 27 -12.89 13.21 4.70
C GLY A 27 -12.94 11.80 4.12
N PRO A 28 -13.87 10.95 4.60
CA PRO A 28 -13.91 9.55 4.25
C PRO A 28 -14.32 9.32 2.80
N LEU A 29 -13.61 8.41 2.13
CA LEU A 29 -13.87 7.99 0.75
C LEU A 29 -14.17 6.50 0.70
N ASN A 30 -15.29 6.14 0.05
CA ASN A 30 -15.59 4.76 -0.31
C ASN A 30 -15.26 4.55 -1.79
N LEU A 31 -14.35 3.63 -2.07
CA LEU A 31 -13.96 3.27 -3.44
C LEU A 31 -14.76 2.07 -3.91
N HIS A 32 -15.35 2.18 -5.10
CA HIS A 32 -16.11 1.11 -5.75
C HIS A 32 -15.41 0.66 -7.03
N ARG A 33 -15.20 -0.65 -7.17
CA ARG A 33 -14.49 -1.27 -8.29
C ARG A 33 -15.26 -1.13 -9.62
N ALA A 34 -14.54 -0.90 -10.70
CA ALA A 34 -15.09 -0.96 -12.06
C ALA A 34 -15.38 -2.40 -12.48
N THR A 35 -16.25 -2.58 -13.47
CA THR A 35 -16.51 -3.91 -14.05
C THR A 35 -15.47 -4.28 -15.10
N SER A 36 -14.87 -3.30 -15.77
CA SER A 36 -13.73 -3.48 -16.66
C SER A 36 -12.40 -3.40 -15.91
N SER A 37 -11.33 -3.88 -16.55
CA SER A 37 -9.96 -3.64 -16.07
C SER A 37 -9.53 -2.24 -16.48
N LEU A 38 -9.04 -1.47 -15.51
CA LEU A 38 -8.45 -0.16 -15.73
C LEU A 38 -6.93 -0.30 -15.72
N SER A 39 -6.27 0.11 -16.80
CA SER A 39 -4.82 0.17 -16.85
C SER A 39 -4.35 1.52 -16.33
N ILE A 40 -4.18 1.63 -15.01
CA ILE A 40 -3.61 2.81 -14.35
C ILE A 40 -2.20 2.45 -13.90
N GLY A 41 -1.22 3.28 -14.24
CA GLY A 41 0.17 3.06 -13.85
C GLY A 41 0.41 3.35 -12.37
N SER A 42 -0.05 4.51 -11.91
CA SER A 42 0.19 5.02 -10.56
C SER A 42 -1.08 5.53 -9.91
N ILE A 43 -1.29 5.17 -8.64
CA ILE A 43 -2.35 5.73 -7.82
C ILE A 43 -1.82 6.31 -6.51
N THR A 44 -2.30 7.51 -6.20
CA THR A 44 -2.07 8.21 -4.94
C THR A 44 -3.43 8.42 -4.27
N VAL A 45 -3.58 7.96 -3.04
CA VAL A 45 -4.74 8.31 -2.19
C VAL A 45 -4.23 8.96 -0.92
N SER A 46 -4.80 10.12 -0.56
CA SER A 46 -4.37 10.82 0.63
C SER A 46 -5.46 11.61 1.34
N GLY A 47 -5.48 11.56 2.67
CA GLY A 47 -6.43 12.26 3.52
C GLY A 47 -7.84 11.67 3.52
N LYS A 48 -7.99 10.43 3.01
CA LYS A 48 -9.31 9.79 2.74
C LYS A 48 -9.81 8.91 3.86
N GLN A 49 -9.14 8.94 5.01
CA GLN A 49 -9.49 8.19 6.22
C GLN A 49 -9.59 6.68 5.97
N LEU A 50 -8.84 6.17 4.99
CA LEU A 50 -8.80 4.74 4.70
C LEU A 50 -8.36 3.99 5.95
N GLN A 51 -9.01 2.87 6.23
CA GLN A 51 -8.69 2.03 7.39
C GLN A 51 -7.81 0.84 6.97
N ASN A 52 -7.93 0.42 5.70
CA ASN A 52 -7.26 -0.74 5.15
C ASN A 52 -6.71 -0.45 3.76
N VAL A 53 -5.55 -1.02 3.46
CA VAL A 53 -4.94 -0.96 2.13
C VAL A 53 -5.85 -1.60 1.06
N THR A 54 -6.63 -2.62 1.44
CA THR A 54 -7.59 -3.32 0.57
C THR A 54 -8.68 -2.44 -0.01
N GLU A 55 -8.98 -1.30 0.62
CA GLU A 55 -9.93 -0.32 0.09
C GLU A 55 -9.47 0.23 -1.27
N VAL A 56 -8.15 0.27 -1.52
CA VAL A 56 -7.57 0.69 -2.80
C VAL A 56 -7.20 -0.50 -3.67
N THR A 57 -6.56 -1.53 -3.11
CA THR A 57 -6.00 -2.63 -3.90
C THR A 57 -7.06 -3.53 -4.52
N ASN A 58 -8.25 -3.63 -3.92
CA ASN A 58 -9.40 -4.33 -4.53
C ASN A 58 -9.93 -3.57 -5.76
N VAL A 59 -9.78 -2.24 -5.78
CA VAL A 59 -10.30 -1.38 -6.84
C VAL A 59 -9.28 -1.25 -7.98
N PHE A 60 -8.00 -1.18 -7.65
CA PHE A 60 -6.90 -0.98 -8.58
C PHE A 60 -5.81 -2.07 -8.42
N PRO A 61 -6.10 -3.34 -8.75
CA PRO A 61 -5.19 -4.44 -8.49
C PRO A 61 -3.94 -4.45 -9.38
N ASP A 62 -3.99 -3.80 -10.55
CA ASP A 62 -2.97 -3.91 -11.59
C ASP A 62 -1.96 -2.74 -11.60
N VAL A 63 -1.99 -1.85 -10.60
CA VAL A 63 -1.11 -0.67 -10.55
C VAL A 63 0.35 -1.05 -10.32
N THR A 64 1.25 -0.25 -10.90
CA THR A 64 2.70 -0.39 -10.70
C THR A 64 3.21 0.41 -9.50
N LYS A 65 2.50 1.48 -9.13
CA LYS A 65 2.86 2.35 -8.01
C LYS A 65 1.63 2.68 -7.18
N LEU A 66 1.74 2.46 -5.88
CA LEU A 66 0.71 2.76 -4.89
C LEU A 66 1.30 3.64 -3.79
N LEU A 67 0.71 4.82 -3.60
CA LEU A 67 1.00 5.73 -2.49
C LEU A 67 -0.26 5.96 -1.67
N LEU A 68 -0.18 5.63 -0.38
CA LEU A 68 -1.21 5.89 0.62
C LEU A 68 -0.64 6.82 1.69
N SER A 69 -1.28 7.96 1.93
CA SER A 69 -0.72 8.99 2.81
C SER A 69 -1.77 9.71 3.62
N GLU A 70 -1.50 10.00 4.90
CA GLU A 70 -2.43 10.76 5.76
C GLU A 70 -3.79 10.04 5.92
N ASP A 71 -3.76 8.71 5.89
CA ASP A 71 -4.91 7.84 6.10
C ASP A 71 -4.87 7.19 7.49
N SER A 72 -5.98 6.57 7.91
CA SER A 72 -6.13 5.90 9.21
C SER A 72 -5.78 4.40 9.15
N ILE A 73 -4.89 4.01 8.25
CA ILE A 73 -4.49 2.61 8.06
C ILE A 73 -3.76 2.13 9.31
N THR A 74 -4.19 1.00 9.86
CA THR A 74 -3.64 0.45 11.12
C THR A 74 -2.86 -0.85 10.93
N SER A 75 -3.12 -1.57 9.84
CA SER A 75 -2.46 -2.83 9.50
C SER A 75 -2.19 -2.97 8.02
N LEU A 76 -1.12 -3.71 7.70
CA LEU A 76 -0.80 -4.22 6.38
C LEU A 76 -0.63 -5.74 6.53
N GLY A 77 -1.67 -6.47 6.17
CA GLY A 77 -1.80 -7.92 6.35
C GLY A 77 -1.25 -8.75 5.20
N GLU A 78 -1.17 -10.06 5.42
CA GLU A 78 -0.69 -11.04 4.43
C GLU A 78 -1.41 -10.95 3.08
N THR A 79 -2.72 -10.66 3.06
CA THR A 79 -3.53 -10.68 1.83
C THR A 79 -3.68 -9.33 1.15
N ASP A 80 -3.33 -8.22 1.81
CA ASP A 80 -3.74 -6.88 1.40
C ASP A 80 -3.18 -6.45 0.03
N VAL A 81 -2.04 -7.02 -0.35
CA VAL A 81 -1.35 -6.76 -1.62
C VAL A 81 -1.04 -8.04 -2.40
N THR A 82 -1.64 -9.18 -2.04
CA THR A 82 -1.30 -10.48 -2.65
C THR A 82 -1.62 -10.53 -4.15
N ASP A 83 -2.69 -9.85 -4.58
CA ASP A 83 -3.12 -9.84 -5.99
C ASP A 83 -2.42 -8.78 -6.84
N MET A 84 -1.58 -7.92 -6.23
CA MET A 84 -0.89 -6.83 -6.90
C MET A 84 0.37 -7.29 -7.64
N THR A 85 0.19 -8.13 -8.65
CA THR A 85 1.30 -8.78 -9.37
C THR A 85 2.18 -7.81 -10.18
N SER A 86 1.66 -6.66 -10.56
CA SER A 86 2.38 -5.60 -11.30
C SER A 86 3.07 -4.58 -10.42
N LEU A 87 2.90 -4.64 -9.09
CA LEU A 87 3.37 -3.60 -8.17
C LEU A 87 4.90 -3.56 -8.10
N GLU A 88 5.46 -2.39 -8.37
CA GLU A 88 6.90 -2.09 -8.31
C GLU A 88 7.26 -1.20 -7.12
N SER A 89 6.34 -0.32 -6.71
CA SER A 89 6.55 0.62 -5.60
C SER A 89 5.33 0.70 -4.68
N LEU A 90 5.53 0.42 -3.39
CA LEU A 90 4.54 0.60 -2.34
C LEU A 90 5.05 1.64 -1.34
N ILE A 91 4.27 2.71 -1.16
CA ILE A 91 4.54 3.76 -0.19
C ILE A 91 3.32 3.90 0.71
N VAL A 92 3.53 3.72 2.02
CA VAL A 92 2.54 4.03 3.05
C VAL A 92 3.18 5.01 4.01
N GLU A 93 2.58 6.19 4.18
CA GLU A 93 3.14 7.21 5.06
C GLU A 93 2.11 7.98 5.88
N ARG A 94 2.54 8.56 6.99
CA ARG A 94 1.69 9.40 7.86
C ARG A 94 0.38 8.70 8.23
N SER A 95 0.48 7.42 8.61
CA SER A 95 -0.64 6.58 9.05
C SER A 95 -0.39 5.99 10.44
N SER A 96 -1.30 5.18 10.96
CA SER A 96 -1.16 4.54 12.29
C SER A 96 -0.83 3.04 12.19
N LEU A 97 -0.07 2.66 11.16
CA LEU A 97 0.28 1.29 10.81
C LEU A 97 1.30 0.67 11.79
N SER A 98 0.76 0.01 12.83
CA SER A 98 1.56 -0.63 13.89
C SER A 98 1.76 -2.13 13.69
N LYS A 99 0.92 -2.77 12.87
CA LYS A 99 1.00 -4.21 12.57
C LYS A 99 1.29 -4.44 11.09
N VAL A 100 2.46 -5.01 10.79
CA VAL A 100 2.90 -5.27 9.41
C VAL A 100 3.29 -6.74 9.27
N GLU A 101 2.54 -7.46 8.45
CA GLU A 101 2.79 -8.84 8.05
C GLU A 101 3.25 -8.82 6.58
N LEU A 102 4.51 -9.22 6.33
CA LEU A 102 5.14 -9.08 5.01
C LEU A 102 5.40 -10.43 4.35
N THR A 103 4.64 -11.45 4.72
CA THR A 103 4.80 -12.79 4.13
C THR A 103 4.57 -12.78 2.62
N TRP A 104 3.69 -11.90 2.10
CA TRP A 104 3.41 -11.68 0.67
C TRP A 104 4.62 -11.23 -0.15
N LEU A 105 5.68 -10.68 0.47
CA LEU A 105 6.93 -10.37 -0.22
C LEU A 105 7.59 -11.61 -0.82
N ASN A 106 7.21 -12.82 -0.39
CA ASN A 106 7.66 -14.06 -1.01
C ASN A 106 7.14 -14.27 -2.45
N ARG A 107 6.00 -13.67 -2.79
CA ARG A 107 5.30 -13.76 -4.08
C ARG A 107 5.47 -12.50 -4.91
N SER A 108 5.77 -11.37 -4.28
CA SER A 108 6.01 -10.10 -4.95
C SER A 108 7.35 -10.11 -5.70
N THR A 109 7.34 -10.54 -6.96
CA THR A 109 8.54 -10.62 -7.81
C THR A 109 8.91 -9.30 -8.48
N ASN A 110 7.98 -8.34 -8.53
CA ASN A 110 8.15 -7.06 -9.20
C ASN A 110 8.43 -5.89 -8.25
N LEU A 111 8.10 -6.00 -6.96
CA LEU A 111 8.35 -4.91 -6.01
C LEU A 111 9.85 -4.64 -5.87
N ARG A 112 10.24 -3.39 -6.12
CA ARG A 112 11.60 -2.86 -5.96
C ARG A 112 11.70 -1.83 -4.85
N ARG A 113 10.61 -1.16 -4.52
CA ARG A 113 10.59 -0.07 -3.55
C ARG A 113 9.49 -0.26 -2.52
N LEU A 114 9.88 -0.23 -1.24
CA LEU A 114 8.96 -0.27 -0.11
C LEU A 114 9.31 0.87 0.84
N GLU A 115 8.36 1.74 1.08
CA GLU A 115 8.49 2.84 2.02
C GLU A 115 7.35 2.79 3.03
N LEU A 116 7.70 2.63 4.30
CA LEU A 116 6.78 2.64 5.42
C LEU A 116 7.25 3.77 6.36
N ARG A 117 6.86 5.01 6.08
CA ARG A 117 7.42 6.21 6.73
C ARG A 117 6.41 6.84 7.67
N ASP A 118 6.81 7.19 8.90
CA ASP A 118 5.87 7.81 9.85
C ASP A 118 4.58 7.00 10.02
N VAL A 119 4.74 5.68 10.29
CA VAL A 119 3.63 4.73 10.42
C VAL A 119 3.51 4.12 11.82
N LYS A 120 4.39 4.49 12.76
CA LYS A 120 4.41 3.97 14.15
C LYS A 120 4.88 2.52 14.30
N LEU A 121 5.68 2.01 13.36
CA LEU A 121 6.30 0.69 13.53
C LEU A 121 7.25 0.70 14.73
N THR A 122 7.15 -0.34 15.56
CA THR A 122 7.98 -0.51 16.77
C THR A 122 9.03 -1.60 16.63
N GLU A 123 8.85 -2.51 15.67
CA GLU A 123 9.77 -3.61 15.44
C GLU A 123 9.94 -3.94 13.96
N ILE A 124 11.09 -4.53 13.62
CA ILE A 124 11.37 -5.14 12.32
C ILE A 124 11.32 -6.66 12.50
N SER A 125 10.27 -7.29 11.96
CA SER A 125 10.04 -8.74 12.05
C SER A 125 10.94 -9.54 11.11
N THR A 126 10.86 -10.88 11.22
CA THR A 126 11.62 -11.77 10.32
C THR A 126 11.04 -11.90 8.91
N ASP A 127 9.93 -11.23 8.61
CA ASP A 127 9.31 -11.29 7.28
C ASP A 127 10.08 -10.48 6.24
N PHE A 128 10.86 -9.48 6.65
CA PHE A 128 11.68 -8.68 5.73
C PHE A 128 12.69 -9.53 4.95
N LYS A 129 13.13 -10.69 5.46
CA LYS A 129 13.98 -11.64 4.72
C LYS A 129 13.30 -12.25 3.49
N LYS A 130 11.97 -12.09 3.36
CA LYS A 130 11.19 -12.53 2.18
C LYS A 130 11.32 -11.54 1.01
N ALA A 131 11.71 -10.29 1.26
CA ALA A 131 11.83 -9.20 0.30
C ALA A 131 13.04 -9.35 -0.66
N LYS A 132 13.15 -10.50 -1.34
CA LYS A 132 14.37 -10.88 -2.10
C LYS A 132 14.68 -10.00 -3.31
N TYR A 133 13.67 -9.30 -3.83
CA TYR A 133 13.80 -8.45 -5.01
C TYR A 133 13.79 -6.95 -4.67
N LEU A 134 13.68 -6.61 -3.39
CA LEU A 134 13.60 -5.23 -2.95
C LEU A 134 14.96 -4.53 -3.12
N GLU A 135 14.95 -3.38 -3.79
CA GLU A 135 16.14 -2.56 -4.06
C GLU A 135 16.20 -1.35 -3.12
N PHE A 136 15.05 -0.86 -2.66
CA PHE A 136 14.93 0.29 -1.77
C PHE A 136 13.96 0.02 -0.63
N LEU A 137 14.42 0.26 0.60
CA LEU A 137 13.63 0.17 1.82
C LEU A 137 13.80 1.45 2.65
N ASP A 138 12.70 2.16 2.89
CA ASP A 138 12.67 3.30 3.81
C ASP A 138 11.71 3.02 4.97
N LEU A 139 12.26 3.08 6.19
CA LEU A 139 11.54 2.91 7.46
C LEU A 139 11.70 4.15 8.36
N SER A 140 12.01 5.31 7.77
CA SER A 140 12.24 6.56 8.50
C SER A 140 11.01 7.01 9.30
N ASN A 141 11.28 7.80 10.35
CA ASN A 141 10.26 8.38 11.22
C ASN A 141 9.33 7.34 11.89
N ASN A 142 9.83 6.12 12.11
CA ASN A 142 9.15 5.12 12.92
C ASN A 142 9.66 5.12 14.37
N HIS A 143 9.06 4.26 15.20
CA HIS A 143 9.38 4.07 16.60
C HIS A 143 10.13 2.75 16.82
N ILE A 144 10.93 2.33 15.84
CA ILE A 144 11.59 1.03 15.82
C ILE A 144 12.59 0.96 16.97
N THR A 145 12.34 0.05 17.91
CA THR A 145 13.21 -0.23 19.07
C THR A 145 13.74 -1.66 19.05
N ILE A 146 13.12 -2.54 18.26
CA ILE A 146 13.47 -3.96 18.16
C ILE A 146 13.75 -4.30 16.69
N ILE A 147 14.87 -4.96 16.43
CA ILE A 147 15.15 -5.63 15.16
C ILE A 147 15.36 -7.10 15.48
N HIS A 148 14.47 -7.96 15.01
CA HIS A 148 14.53 -9.39 15.31
C HIS A 148 15.75 -10.05 14.66
N ASN A 149 16.32 -11.04 15.34
CA ASN A 149 17.42 -11.83 14.75
C ASN A 149 16.97 -12.44 13.41
N PHE A 150 17.85 -12.39 12.42
CA PHE A 150 17.58 -12.84 11.06
C PHE A 150 16.47 -12.06 10.32
N ALA A 151 16.17 -10.83 10.75
CA ALA A 151 15.22 -9.95 10.06
C ALA A 151 15.54 -9.76 8.57
N PHE A 152 16.82 -9.67 8.21
CA PHE A 152 17.28 -9.38 6.85
C PHE A 152 18.14 -10.48 6.22
N THR A 153 18.45 -11.54 6.97
CA THR A 153 19.33 -12.62 6.50
C THR A 153 18.53 -13.90 6.28
N LYS A 154 18.89 -14.68 5.26
CA LYS A 154 18.46 -16.08 5.20
C LYS A 154 18.94 -16.77 6.49
N ALA A 155 18.07 -17.53 7.15
CA ALA A 155 18.49 -18.41 8.23
C ALA A 155 19.59 -19.34 7.67
N ALA A 156 20.66 -19.51 8.44
CA ALA A 156 21.76 -20.42 8.11
C ALA A 156 21.28 -21.87 8.01
#